data_AF-R9JYV9-F1
#
_entry.id   AF-R9JYV9-F1
#
_cell.length_a   1.000
_cell.length_b   1.000
_cell.length_c   1.000
_cell.angle_alpha   90.00
_cell.angle_beta   90.00
_cell.angle_gamma   90.00
#
_symmetry.space_group_name_H-M   'P 1'
#
loop_
_entity.id
_entity.type
_entity.pdbx_description
1 polymer ?
#
loop_
_entity_poly.entity_id
_entity_poly.type
_entity_poly.pdbx_seq_one_letter_code
_entity_poly.pdbx_strand_id
1 'polypeptide(L)'
;MNFIIGYFRQRRKGIFIFCLFCLVFLCAFLLYHLPAGAVLYPAFVCAVLGLIFLIWDMRRSWQRHRRLEELSRLPSVLQKDFPKPVSAEDRDYQQIISRLCEEQKQLETQMNLRYSDMIDYYTVWVHQIKTPIASMRLNLQSQDSEFARRILEDLMRIEQYVDMVLGYLRLDSDFTDYVIQEYELDDIVKPAVKKFAGQFIRKKLQLDYRPLHTKVVTDEKWLQFVLEQVISNALKYTEAGRITIEMENETDGAEDRAVLCIRDTGIGIAPEDIPRIFEKGYTGYNGRSDKKASGIGLYLCRRICSNLGHTITANSSLENGTVIRIRMGEPTRC
;
A
#
# COMPACT_ATOMS: atom_id res chain seq x y z
N MET A 1 -11.09 -24.33 27.66
CA MET A 1 -11.91 -24.33 28.89
C MET A 1 -13.16 -23.45 28.79
N ASN A 2 -13.11 -22.31 28.08
CA ASN A 2 -14.23 -21.35 27.99
C ASN A 2 -15.46 -21.86 27.20
N PHE A 3 -15.28 -22.70 26.19
CA PHE A 3 -16.38 -23.24 25.38
C PHE A 3 -17.32 -24.17 26.18
N ILE A 4 -16.76 -25.05 27.02
CA ILE A 4 -17.53 -26.02 27.82
C ILE A 4 -18.41 -25.27 28.83
N ILE A 5 -17.85 -24.26 29.51
CA ILE A 5 -18.59 -23.41 30.46
C ILE A 5 -19.71 -22.64 29.74
N GLY A 6 -19.45 -22.12 28.54
CA GLY A 6 -20.46 -21.45 27.70
C GLY A 6 -21.59 -22.39 27.26
N TYR A 7 -21.26 -23.61 26.85
CA TYR A 7 -22.22 -24.64 26.43
C TYR A 7 -23.19 -25.02 27.55
N PHE A 8 -22.68 -25.29 28.76
CA PHE A 8 -23.52 -25.60 29.92
C PHE A 8 -24.40 -24.40 30.33
N ARG A 9 -23.90 -23.17 30.18
CA ARG A 9 -24.68 -21.94 30.46
C ARG A 9 -25.84 -21.76 29.49
N GLN A 10 -25.62 -22.06 28.20
CA GLN A 10 -26.63 -21.95 27.15
C GLN A 10 -27.74 -23.00 27.28
N ARG A 11 -27.39 -24.22 27.73
CA ARG A 11 -28.34 -25.33 27.93
C ARG A 11 -28.90 -25.44 29.36
N ARG A 12 -28.56 -24.51 30.27
CA ARG A 12 -28.91 -24.55 31.70
C ARG A 12 -30.41 -24.76 31.97
N LYS A 13 -31.28 -24.17 31.15
CA LYS A 13 -32.75 -24.35 31.26
C LYS A 13 -33.17 -25.79 30.96
N GLY A 14 -32.60 -26.42 29.93
CA GLY A 14 -32.90 -27.82 29.59
C GLY A 14 -32.40 -28.80 30.63
N ILE A 15 -31.19 -28.58 31.15
CA ILE A 15 -30.62 -29.37 32.24
C ILE A 15 -31.47 -29.23 33.52
N PHE A 16 -31.88 -28.00 33.84
CA PHE A 16 -32.76 -27.75 34.99
C PHE A 16 -34.10 -28.47 34.87
N ILE A 17 -34.75 -28.44 33.71
CA ILE A 17 -36.00 -29.17 33.45
C ILE A 17 -35.79 -30.68 33.56
N PHE A 18 -34.69 -31.22 33.03
CA PHE A 18 -34.36 -32.64 33.17
C PHE A 18 -34.17 -33.05 34.64
N CYS A 19 -33.42 -32.25 35.41
CA CYS A 19 -33.26 -32.46 36.86
C CYS A 19 -34.60 -32.38 37.61
N LEU A 20 -35.49 -31.46 37.21
CA LEU A 20 -36.83 -31.34 37.78
C LEU A 20 -37.65 -32.61 37.52
N PHE A 21 -37.63 -33.15 36.29
CA PHE A 21 -38.30 -34.42 35.98
C PHE A 21 -37.72 -35.57 36.81
N CYS A 22 -36.40 -35.70 36.90
CA CYS A 22 -35.76 -36.72 37.74
C CYS A 22 -36.18 -36.61 39.21
N LEU A 23 -36.29 -35.38 39.74
CA LEU A 23 -36.75 -35.14 41.11
C LEU A 23 -38.22 -35.53 41.30
N VAL A 24 -39.10 -35.17 40.37
CA VAL A 24 -40.52 -35.54 40.41
C VAL A 24 -40.69 -37.07 40.38
N PHE A 25 -39.96 -37.76 39.50
CA PHE A 25 -39.96 -39.22 39.47
C PHE A 25 -39.43 -39.82 40.78
N LEU A 26 -38.31 -39.32 41.31
CA LEU A 26 -37.76 -39.77 42.59
C LEU A 26 -38.76 -39.61 43.75
N CYS A 27 -39.44 -38.46 43.82
CA CYS A 27 -40.48 -38.21 44.83
C CYS A 27 -41.67 -39.17 44.67
N ALA A 28 -42.14 -39.42 43.45
CA ALA A 28 -43.21 -40.38 43.18
C ALA A 28 -42.80 -41.81 43.60
N PHE A 29 -41.56 -42.22 43.32
CA PHE A 29 -41.05 -43.54 43.71
C PHE A 29 -40.92 -43.70 45.23
N LEU A 30 -40.44 -42.67 45.93
CA LEU A 30 -40.36 -42.65 47.40
C LEU A 30 -41.74 -42.78 48.05
N LEU A 31 -42.75 -42.13 47.48
CA LEU A 31 -44.12 -42.14 48.01
C LEU A 31 -44.83 -43.51 47.84
N TYR A 32 -44.49 -44.27 46.80
CA TYR A 32 -45.13 -45.55 46.45
C TYR A 32 -44.39 -46.81 46.96
N HIS A 33 -43.26 -46.67 47.69
CA HIS A 33 -42.48 -47.79 48.25
C HIS A 33 -42.12 -48.91 47.25
N LEU A 34 -41.80 -48.55 46.00
CA LEU A 34 -41.44 -49.52 44.96
C LEU A 34 -40.04 -50.13 45.20
N PRO A 35 -39.81 -51.41 44.84
CA PRO A 35 -38.52 -52.06 45.01
C PRO A 35 -37.43 -51.38 44.17
N ALA A 36 -36.28 -51.09 44.80
CA ALA A 36 -35.19 -50.31 44.21
C ALA A 36 -34.70 -50.84 42.84
N GLY A 37 -34.75 -52.16 42.64
CA GLY A 37 -34.37 -52.80 41.37
C GLY A 37 -35.25 -52.40 40.17
N ALA A 38 -36.54 -52.11 40.39
CA ALA A 38 -37.47 -51.69 39.33
C ALA A 38 -37.22 -50.25 38.85
N VAL A 39 -36.54 -49.43 39.65
CA VAL A 39 -36.25 -48.02 39.37
C VAL A 39 -34.85 -47.84 38.80
N LEU A 40 -33.87 -48.61 39.30
CA LEU A 40 -32.47 -48.50 38.91
C LEU A 40 -32.25 -48.81 37.43
N TYR A 41 -32.92 -49.81 36.88
CA TYR A 41 -32.74 -50.20 35.48
C TYR A 41 -33.24 -49.13 34.48
N PRO A 42 -34.50 -48.62 34.57
CA PRO A 42 -34.94 -47.52 33.71
C PRO A 42 -34.13 -46.23 33.90
N ALA A 43 -33.75 -45.89 35.15
CA ALA A 43 -32.93 -44.72 35.42
C ALA A 43 -31.55 -44.82 34.75
N PHE A 44 -30.92 -46.01 34.80
CA PHE A 44 -29.64 -46.26 34.14
C PHE A 44 -29.76 -46.13 32.61
N VAL A 45 -30.79 -46.71 32.00
CA VAL A 45 -31.02 -46.62 30.55
C VAL A 45 -31.24 -45.16 30.12
N CYS A 46 -32.05 -44.39 30.85
CA CYS A 46 -32.27 -42.97 30.60
C CYS A 46 -30.97 -42.14 30.74
N ALA A 47 -30.14 -42.46 31.74
CA ALA A 47 -28.85 -41.79 31.94
C ALA A 47 -27.89 -42.07 30.78
N VAL A 48 -27.80 -43.31 30.31
CA VAL A 48 -26.95 -43.70 29.17
C VAL A 48 -27.42 -43.03 27.89
N LEU A 49 -28.71 -43.04 27.58
CA LEU A 49 -29.27 -42.37 26.40
C LEU A 49 -29.07 -40.85 26.45
N GLY A 50 -29.28 -40.23 27.62
CA GLY A 50 -29.02 -38.80 27.82
C GLY A 50 -27.55 -38.44 27.63
N LEU A 51 -26.63 -39.28 28.12
CA LEU A 51 -25.19 -39.09 27.96
C LEU A 51 -24.76 -39.22 26.50
N ILE A 52 -25.31 -40.18 25.75
CA ILE A 52 -25.08 -40.31 24.29
C ILE A 52 -25.57 -39.06 23.56
N PHE A 53 -26.77 -38.57 23.87
CA PHE A 53 -27.33 -37.36 23.27
C PHE A 53 -26.48 -36.11 23.58
N LEU A 54 -26.06 -35.93 24.83
CA LEU A 54 -25.20 -34.82 25.24
C LEU A 54 -23.83 -34.87 24.56
N ILE A 55 -23.22 -36.04 24.44
CA ILE A 55 -21.95 -36.20 23.72
C ILE A 55 -22.12 -35.85 22.24
N TRP A 56 -23.22 -36.26 21.62
CA TRP A 56 -23.53 -35.93 20.22
C TRP A 56 -23.75 -34.43 20.02
N ASP A 57 -24.58 -33.78 20.85
CA ASP A 57 -24.85 -32.33 20.78
C ASP A 57 -23.59 -31.51 21.07
N MET A 58 -22.79 -31.92 22.06
CA MET A 58 -21.54 -31.26 22.41
C MET A 58 -20.51 -31.37 21.29
N ARG A 59 -20.35 -32.55 20.68
CA ARG A 59 -19.47 -32.73 19.50
C ARG A 59 -19.92 -31.85 18.32
N ARG A 60 -21.23 -31.81 18.04
CA ARG A 60 -21.79 -30.98 16.96
C ARG A 60 -21.56 -29.49 17.21
N SER A 61 -21.78 -29.03 18.44
CA SER A 61 -21.57 -27.63 18.83
C SER A 61 -20.08 -27.24 18.78
N TRP A 62 -19.19 -28.14 19.22
CA TRP A 62 -17.75 -27.89 19.19
C TRP A 62 -17.19 -27.79 17.76
N GLN A 63 -17.61 -28.69 16.86
CA GLN A 63 -17.24 -28.60 15.44
C GLN A 63 -17.71 -27.28 14.81
N ARG A 64 -18.88 -26.78 15.19
CA ARG A 64 -19.41 -25.50 14.70
C ARG A 64 -18.60 -24.31 15.18
N HIS A 65 -18.28 -24.25 16.48
CA HIS A 65 -17.47 -23.18 17.02
C HIS A 65 -16.09 -23.13 16.37
N ARG A 66 -15.46 -24.30 16.19
CA ARG A 66 -14.16 -24.39 15.53
C ARG A 66 -14.19 -23.90 14.08
N ARG A 67 -15.22 -24.24 13.30
CA ARG A 67 -15.39 -23.73 11.92
C ARG A 67 -15.63 -22.21 11.87
N LEU A 68 -16.41 -21.67 12.80
CA LEU A 68 -16.64 -20.22 12.89
C LEU A 68 -15.38 -19.47 13.32
N GLU A 69 -14.58 -20.05 14.21
CA GLU A 69 -13.29 -19.50 14.61
C GLU A 69 -12.29 -19.51 13.45
N GLU A 70 -12.25 -20.58 12.65
CA GLU A 70 -11.47 -20.64 11.41
C GLU A 70 -11.94 -19.58 10.40
N LEU A 71 -13.25 -19.41 10.20
CA LEU A 71 -13.82 -18.37 9.32
C LEU A 71 -13.52 -16.94 9.82
N SER A 72 -13.48 -16.71 11.14
CA SER A 72 -13.13 -15.39 11.70
C SER A 72 -11.66 -15.00 11.49
N ARG A 73 -10.79 -15.97 11.17
CA ARG A 73 -9.37 -15.74 10.88
C ARG A 73 -9.12 -15.52 9.40
N LEU A 74 -10.11 -15.75 8.54
CA LEU A 74 -10.01 -15.52 7.11
C LEU A 74 -10.36 -14.06 6.74
N PRO A 75 -9.71 -13.48 5.71
CA PRO A 75 -10.06 -12.17 5.19
C PRO A 75 -11.55 -12.07 4.81
N SER A 76 -12.18 -10.92 5.06
CA SER A 76 -13.62 -10.64 4.84
C SER A 76 -14.14 -11.04 3.45
N VAL A 77 -13.29 -10.98 2.43
CA VAL A 77 -13.61 -11.27 1.02
C VAL A 77 -13.89 -12.76 0.75
N LEU A 78 -13.41 -13.68 1.60
CA LEU A 78 -13.54 -15.13 1.44
C LEU A 78 -14.67 -15.76 2.27
N GLN A 79 -15.47 -14.98 2.99
CA GLN A 79 -16.56 -15.48 3.84
C GLN A 79 -17.81 -15.90 3.05
N LYS A 80 -17.65 -16.65 1.95
CA LYS A 80 -18.79 -17.15 1.15
C LYS A 80 -19.38 -18.45 1.70
N ASP A 81 -18.63 -19.21 2.48
CA ASP A 81 -19.04 -20.54 2.93
C ASP A 81 -19.40 -20.58 4.41
N PHE A 82 -20.50 -19.92 4.77
CA PHE A 82 -21.07 -20.08 6.10
C PHE A 82 -21.61 -21.52 6.29
N PRO A 83 -21.44 -22.13 7.48
CA PRO A 83 -22.03 -23.44 7.77
C PRO A 83 -23.56 -23.36 7.69
N LYS A 84 -24.22 -24.41 7.20
CA LYS A 84 -25.69 -24.45 7.07
C LYS A 84 -26.39 -24.04 8.38
N PRO A 85 -27.39 -23.14 8.34
CA PRO A 85 -28.06 -22.65 9.54
C PRO A 85 -28.86 -23.77 10.21
N VAL A 86 -28.81 -23.85 11.54
CA VAL A 86 -29.48 -24.89 12.34
C VAL A 86 -30.68 -24.34 13.09
N SER A 87 -30.60 -23.07 13.53
CA SER A 87 -31.70 -22.32 14.14
C SER A 87 -32.28 -21.27 13.18
N ALA A 88 -33.49 -20.79 13.46
CA ALA A 88 -34.05 -19.63 12.78
C ALA A 88 -33.16 -18.39 13.00
N GLU A 89 -32.67 -18.17 14.23
CA GLU A 89 -31.73 -17.09 14.57
C GLU A 89 -30.43 -17.17 13.74
N ASP A 90 -29.92 -18.38 13.50
CA ASP A 90 -28.71 -18.57 12.67
C ASP A 90 -28.94 -18.13 11.22
N ARG A 91 -30.13 -18.42 10.69
CA ARG A 91 -30.53 -18.01 9.34
C ARG A 91 -30.63 -16.49 9.25
N ASP A 92 -31.22 -15.84 10.27
CA ASP A 92 -31.36 -14.39 10.32
C ASP A 92 -29.99 -13.70 10.40
N TYR A 93 -29.09 -14.19 11.26
CA TYR A 93 -27.72 -13.68 11.33
C TYR A 93 -26.97 -13.84 10.00
N GLN A 94 -27.08 -15.00 9.34
CA GLN A 94 -26.44 -15.22 8.04
C GLN A 94 -27.01 -14.31 6.94
N GLN A 95 -28.32 -14.05 6.96
CA GLN A 95 -28.94 -13.10 6.03
C GLN A 95 -28.45 -11.66 6.26
N ILE A 96 -28.31 -11.23 7.51
CA ILE A 96 -27.78 -9.91 7.84
C ILE A 96 -26.32 -9.80 7.39
N ILE A 97 -25.48 -10.80 7.71
CA ILE A 97 -24.06 -10.79 7.34
C ILE A 97 -23.90 -10.81 5.81
N SER A 98 -24.65 -11.64 5.09
CA SER A 98 -24.58 -11.66 3.63
C SER A 98 -24.98 -10.33 2.99
N ARG A 99 -26.02 -9.66 3.50
CA ARG A 99 -26.38 -8.30 3.07
C ARG A 99 -25.26 -7.28 3.34
N LEU A 100 -24.67 -7.30 4.53
CA LEU A 100 -23.55 -6.40 4.86
C LEU A 100 -22.33 -6.64 3.96
N CYS A 101 -22.00 -7.90 3.67
CA CYS A 101 -20.92 -8.23 2.73
C CYS A 101 -21.23 -7.77 1.30
N GLU A 102 -22.48 -7.91 0.87
CA GLU A 102 -22.92 -7.44 -0.45
C GLU A 102 -22.87 -5.92 -0.56
N GLU A 103 -23.36 -5.20 0.45
CA GLU A 103 -23.26 -3.73 0.55
C GLU A 103 -21.81 -3.25 0.57
N GLN A 104 -20.95 -3.91 1.37
CA GLN A 104 -19.52 -3.60 1.41
C GLN A 104 -18.88 -3.75 0.02
N LYS A 105 -19.16 -4.85 -0.67
CA LYS A 105 -18.65 -5.11 -2.02
C LYS A 105 -19.18 -4.09 -3.03
N GLN A 106 -20.44 -3.70 -2.92
CA GLN A 106 -21.03 -2.66 -3.78
C GLN A 106 -20.36 -1.31 -3.56
N LEU A 107 -20.14 -0.92 -2.29
CA LEU A 107 -19.43 0.31 -1.95
C LEU A 107 -18.00 0.31 -2.47
N GLU A 108 -17.27 -0.80 -2.31
CA GLU A 108 -15.91 -0.97 -2.85
C GLU A 108 -15.89 -0.85 -4.38
N THR A 109 -16.81 -1.53 -5.06
CA THR A 109 -16.94 -1.44 -6.51
C THR A 109 -17.27 -0.02 -6.97
N GLN A 110 -18.17 0.68 -6.26
CA GLN A 110 -18.54 2.06 -6.56
C GLN A 110 -17.37 3.03 -6.32
N MET A 111 -16.58 2.82 -5.28
CA MET A 111 -15.38 3.60 -5.01
C MET A 111 -14.32 3.37 -6.10
N ASN A 112 -14.09 2.13 -6.50
CA ASN A 112 -13.13 1.80 -7.56
C ASN A 112 -13.53 2.42 -8.91
N LEU A 113 -14.83 2.37 -9.27
CA LEU A 113 -15.33 3.03 -10.48
C LEU A 113 -15.14 4.54 -10.43
N ARG A 114 -15.55 5.20 -9.33
CA ARG A 114 -15.36 6.65 -9.17
C ARG A 114 -13.89 7.06 -9.22
N TYR A 115 -13.02 6.23 -8.66
CA TYR A 115 -11.58 6.46 -8.67
C TYR A 115 -11.00 6.33 -10.07
N SER A 116 -11.41 5.32 -10.84
CA SER A 116 -11.05 5.16 -12.26
C SER A 116 -11.52 6.36 -13.10
N ASP A 117 -12.79 6.75 -12.97
CA ASP A 117 -13.36 7.89 -13.70
C ASP A 117 -12.58 9.19 -13.39
N MET A 118 -12.17 9.36 -12.13
CA MET A 118 -11.35 10.50 -11.71
C MET A 118 -9.98 10.50 -12.41
N ILE A 119 -9.29 9.35 -12.45
CA ILE A 119 -7.99 9.21 -13.14
C ILE A 119 -8.13 9.52 -14.63
N ASP A 120 -9.17 9.00 -15.29
CA ASP A 120 -9.42 9.22 -16.70
C ASP A 120 -9.68 10.71 -16.99
N TYR A 121 -10.53 11.35 -16.17
CA TYR A 121 -10.80 12.78 -16.27
C TYR A 121 -9.51 13.62 -16.14
N TYR A 122 -8.68 13.36 -15.12
CA TYR A 122 -7.43 14.09 -14.95
C TYR A 122 -6.41 13.79 -16.04
N THR A 123 -6.41 12.57 -16.61
CA THR A 123 -5.54 12.22 -17.73
C THR A 123 -5.88 13.04 -18.97
N VAL A 124 -7.18 13.17 -19.30
CA VAL A 124 -7.64 14.03 -20.40
C VAL A 124 -7.32 15.49 -20.13
N TRP A 125 -7.58 15.97 -18.91
CA TRP A 125 -7.28 17.35 -18.50
C TRP A 125 -5.80 17.70 -18.65
N VAL A 126 -4.90 16.80 -18.25
CA VAL A 126 -3.45 17.01 -18.44
C VAL A 126 -3.08 17.06 -19.92
N HIS A 127 -3.63 16.17 -20.75
CA HIS A 127 -3.38 16.24 -22.19
C HIS A 127 -3.81 17.61 -22.76
N GLN A 128 -4.99 18.10 -22.36
CA GLN A 128 -5.51 19.41 -22.78
C GLN A 128 -4.66 20.58 -22.28
N ILE A 129 -3.98 20.47 -21.13
CA ILE A 129 -3.05 21.49 -20.62
C ILE A 129 -1.68 21.43 -21.31
N LYS A 130 -1.19 20.24 -21.67
CA LYS A 130 0.08 20.11 -22.39
C LYS A 130 0.05 20.77 -23.76
N THR A 131 -1.10 20.76 -24.45
CA THR A 131 -1.26 21.39 -25.77
C THR A 131 -0.96 22.90 -25.79
N PRO A 132 -1.58 23.75 -24.96
CA PRO A 132 -1.27 25.18 -24.92
C PRO A 132 0.15 25.45 -24.42
N ILE A 133 0.68 24.65 -23.50
CA ILE A 133 2.08 24.77 -23.06
C ILE A 133 3.04 24.54 -24.23
N ALA A 134 2.83 23.48 -25.03
CA ALA A 134 3.63 23.18 -26.20
C ALA A 134 3.55 24.33 -27.23
N SER A 135 2.36 24.89 -27.45
CA SER A 135 2.17 26.06 -28.32
C SER A 135 2.94 27.28 -27.81
N MET A 136 2.84 27.61 -26.52
CA MET A 136 3.59 28.73 -25.92
C MET A 136 5.10 28.52 -26.05
N ARG A 137 5.57 27.29 -25.80
CA ARG A 137 6.99 26.93 -25.93
C ARG A 137 7.49 27.13 -27.36
N LEU A 138 6.76 26.68 -28.37
CA LEU A 138 7.13 26.87 -29.79
C LEU A 138 7.20 28.36 -30.16
N ASN A 139 6.24 29.16 -29.71
CA ASN A 139 6.24 30.60 -29.97
C ASN A 139 7.46 31.29 -29.33
N LEU A 140 7.78 30.93 -28.08
CA LEU A 140 8.89 31.53 -27.33
C LEU A 140 10.26 31.05 -27.81
N GLN A 141 10.37 29.85 -28.38
CA GLN A 141 11.64 29.35 -28.95
C GLN A 141 12.15 30.20 -30.11
N SER A 142 11.24 30.87 -30.83
CA SER A 142 11.61 31.77 -31.93
C SER A 142 12.20 33.11 -31.46
N GLN A 143 12.08 33.44 -30.17
CA GLN A 143 12.52 34.70 -29.59
C GLN A 143 13.74 34.49 -28.68
N ASP A 144 14.91 34.98 -29.10
CA ASP A 144 16.11 34.90 -28.27
C ASP A 144 16.23 36.12 -27.33
N SER A 145 15.28 36.25 -26.40
CA SER A 145 15.30 37.30 -25.37
C SER A 145 15.45 36.72 -23.96
N GLU A 146 16.08 37.48 -23.07
CA GLU A 146 16.12 37.18 -21.62
C GLU A 146 14.73 36.88 -21.06
N PHE A 147 13.70 37.62 -21.53
CA PHE A 147 12.31 37.41 -21.13
C PHE A 147 11.79 36.05 -21.60
N ALA A 148 11.94 35.72 -22.89
CA ALA A 148 11.49 34.44 -23.44
C ALA A 148 12.13 33.24 -22.72
N ARG A 149 13.43 33.33 -22.40
CA ARG A 149 14.14 32.29 -21.63
C ARG A 149 13.55 32.12 -20.22
N ARG A 150 13.20 33.20 -19.53
CA ARG A 150 12.53 33.11 -18.20
C ARG A 150 11.16 32.45 -18.30
N ILE A 151 10.34 32.81 -19.28
CA ILE A 151 9.01 32.21 -19.47
C ILE A 151 9.12 30.73 -19.86
N LEU A 152 10.10 30.36 -20.69
CA LEU A 152 10.35 28.95 -21.04
C LEU A 152 10.67 28.10 -19.81
N GLU A 153 11.40 28.64 -18.83
CA GLU A 153 11.63 27.94 -17.57
C GLU A 153 10.37 27.83 -16.70
N ASP A 154 9.57 28.89 -16.63
CA ASP A 154 8.31 28.84 -15.89
C ASP A 154 7.35 27.83 -16.54
N LEU A 155 7.29 27.75 -17.89
CA LEU A 155 6.56 26.71 -18.61
C LEU A 155 7.09 25.31 -18.30
N MET A 156 8.41 25.12 -18.29
CA MET A 156 9.01 23.83 -17.92
C MET A 156 8.63 23.43 -16.49
N ARG A 157 8.61 24.36 -15.54
CA ARG A 157 8.15 24.08 -14.17
C ARG A 157 6.68 23.71 -14.13
N ILE A 158 5.83 24.37 -14.93
CA ILE A 158 4.41 24.01 -15.05
C ILE A 158 4.27 22.59 -15.63
N GLU A 159 5.02 22.23 -16.69
CA GLU A 159 5.04 20.87 -17.24
C GLU A 159 5.39 19.85 -16.15
N GLN A 160 6.42 20.12 -15.35
CA GLN A 160 6.81 19.25 -14.24
C GLN A 160 5.71 19.09 -13.18
N TYR A 161 4.98 20.16 -12.84
CA TYR A 161 3.85 20.06 -11.90
C TYR A 161 2.69 19.27 -12.47
N VAL A 162 2.39 19.44 -13.76
CA VAL A 162 1.36 18.69 -14.47
C VAL A 162 1.73 17.19 -14.51
N ASP A 163 2.98 16.86 -14.82
CA ASP A 163 3.49 15.49 -14.78
C ASP A 163 3.46 14.90 -13.37
N MET A 164 3.78 15.70 -12.35
CA MET A 164 3.73 15.29 -10.94
C MET A 164 2.31 14.93 -10.49
N VAL A 165 1.28 15.66 -10.94
CA VAL A 165 -0.13 15.35 -10.64
C VAL A 165 -0.53 14.02 -11.26
N LEU A 166 -0.16 13.76 -12.52
CA LEU A 166 -0.43 12.45 -13.15
C LEU A 166 0.30 11.32 -12.45
N GLY A 167 1.58 11.52 -12.11
CA GLY A 167 2.37 10.54 -11.36
C GLY A 167 1.69 10.20 -10.03
N TYR A 168 1.25 11.22 -9.29
CA TYR A 168 0.53 11.06 -8.03
C TYR A 168 -0.77 10.26 -8.19
N LEU A 169 -1.60 10.62 -9.18
CA LEU A 169 -2.90 9.95 -9.40
C LEU A 169 -2.73 8.50 -9.84
N ARG A 170 -1.71 8.19 -10.66
CA ARG A 170 -1.49 6.83 -11.15
C ARG A 170 -0.91 5.92 -10.06
N LEU A 171 0.01 6.40 -9.23
CA LEU A 171 0.66 5.58 -8.19
C LEU A 171 -0.27 5.05 -7.10
N ASP A 172 -1.44 5.67 -6.90
CA ASP A 172 -2.47 5.23 -5.97
C ASP A 172 -3.45 4.23 -6.61
N SER A 173 -3.30 3.91 -7.90
CA SER A 173 -4.12 2.93 -8.58
C SER A 173 -3.48 1.54 -8.55
N ASP A 174 -4.24 0.54 -8.06
CA ASP A 174 -3.90 -0.88 -8.16
C ASP A 174 -3.81 -1.36 -9.62
N PHE A 175 -4.22 -0.53 -10.58
CA PHE A 175 -4.27 -0.78 -12.02
C PHE A 175 -3.14 -0.08 -12.80
N THR A 176 -2.06 0.33 -12.12
CA THR A 176 -0.92 0.90 -12.85
C THR A 176 -0.26 -0.20 -13.68
N ASP A 177 -0.50 -0.20 -14.98
CA ASP A 177 0.15 -1.11 -15.93
C ASP A 177 1.64 -0.74 -16.07
N TYR A 178 2.48 -1.35 -15.23
CA TYR A 178 3.93 -1.24 -15.35
C TYR A 178 4.43 -2.06 -16.54
N VAL A 179 5.27 -1.45 -17.38
CA VAL A 179 5.97 -2.13 -18.46
C VAL A 179 7.38 -2.45 -18.00
N ILE A 180 7.50 -3.54 -17.23
CA ILE A 180 8.78 -3.98 -16.68
C ILE A 180 9.57 -4.74 -17.75
N GLN A 181 10.70 -4.17 -18.18
CA GLN A 181 11.62 -4.76 -19.15
C GLN A 181 13.07 -4.51 -18.76
N GLU A 182 14.01 -5.20 -19.39
CA GLU A 182 15.44 -4.93 -19.23
C GLU A 182 15.84 -3.72 -20.09
N TYR A 183 16.39 -2.69 -19.45
CA TYR A 183 16.86 -1.46 -20.09
C TYR A 183 18.32 -1.17 -19.75
N GLU A 184 19.06 -0.58 -20.68
CA GLU A 184 20.34 0.05 -20.39
C GLU A 184 20.08 1.35 -19.63
N LEU A 185 20.67 1.49 -18.44
CA LEU A 185 20.41 2.64 -17.57
C LEU A 185 20.84 3.97 -18.21
N ASP A 186 21.89 3.93 -19.04
CA ASP A 186 22.34 5.05 -19.87
C ASP A 186 21.23 5.62 -20.78
N ASP A 187 20.36 4.75 -21.31
CA ASP A 187 19.30 5.14 -22.24
C ASP A 187 18.17 5.89 -21.53
N ILE A 188 18.05 5.73 -20.21
CA ILE A 188 17.06 6.42 -19.37
C ILE A 188 17.65 7.72 -18.79
N VAL A 189 18.92 7.67 -18.34
CA VAL A 189 19.58 8.82 -17.69
C VAL A 189 19.92 9.92 -18.70
N LYS A 190 20.41 9.58 -19.91
CA LYS A 190 20.79 10.60 -20.90
C LYS A 190 19.62 11.48 -21.34
N PRO A 191 18.41 10.95 -21.67
CA PRO A 191 17.25 11.79 -21.94
C PRO A 191 16.85 12.69 -20.77
N ALA A 192 16.86 12.15 -19.54
CA ALA A 192 16.54 12.92 -18.34
C ALA A 192 17.50 14.11 -18.15
N VAL A 193 18.81 13.88 -18.30
CA VAL A 193 19.83 14.93 -18.24
C VAL A 193 19.68 15.94 -19.38
N LYS A 194 19.45 15.46 -20.61
CA LYS A 194 19.29 16.31 -21.80
C LYS A 194 18.09 17.26 -21.66
N LYS A 195 17.01 16.83 -21.02
CA LYS A 195 15.84 17.68 -20.71
C LYS A 195 16.26 18.94 -19.94
N PHE A 196 17.23 18.84 -19.03
CA PHE A 196 17.70 19.96 -18.20
C PHE A 196 18.95 20.69 -18.71
N ALA A 197 19.47 20.33 -19.89
CA ALA A 197 20.72 20.90 -20.42
C ALA A 197 20.73 22.44 -20.43
N GLY A 198 19.60 23.08 -20.76
CA GLY A 198 19.48 24.55 -20.74
C GLY A 198 19.69 25.17 -19.35
N GLN A 199 19.25 24.50 -18.28
CA GLN A 199 19.42 24.96 -16.91
C GLN A 199 20.88 24.84 -16.45
N PHE A 200 21.56 23.73 -16.81
CA PHE A 200 22.99 23.56 -16.56
C PHE A 200 23.81 24.71 -17.17
N ILE A 201 23.56 25.02 -18.45
CA ILE A 201 24.25 26.09 -19.18
C ILE A 201 23.99 27.45 -18.52
N ARG A 202 22.72 27.77 -18.23
CA ARG A 202 22.33 29.07 -17.68
C ARG A 202 22.89 29.30 -16.28
N LYS A 203 22.83 28.29 -15.41
CA LYS A 203 23.38 28.35 -14.06
C LYS A 203 24.91 28.17 -14.02
N LYS A 204 25.54 27.87 -15.17
CA LYS A 204 26.98 27.56 -15.27
C LYS A 204 27.40 26.41 -14.34
N LEU A 205 26.52 25.44 -14.16
CA LEU A 205 26.78 24.24 -13.36
C LEU A 205 27.53 23.22 -14.23
N GLN A 206 28.55 22.59 -13.67
CA GLN A 206 29.26 21.51 -14.34
C GLN A 206 28.45 20.21 -14.18
N LEU A 207 28.31 19.47 -15.28
CA LEU A 207 27.77 18.11 -15.27
C LEU A 207 28.93 17.13 -15.40
N ASP A 208 29.10 16.26 -14.41
CA ASP A 208 30.04 15.14 -14.44
C ASP A 208 29.24 13.84 -14.62
N TYR A 209 29.00 13.46 -15.87
CA TYR A 209 28.29 12.23 -16.22
C TYR A 209 29.29 11.14 -16.59
N ARG A 210 29.25 10.02 -15.86
CA ARG A 210 30.05 8.83 -16.18
C ARG A 210 29.15 7.76 -16.81
N PRO A 211 29.51 7.19 -17.97
CA PRO A 211 28.78 6.08 -18.55
C PRO A 211 28.57 4.96 -17.53
N LEU A 212 27.33 4.47 -17.43
CA LEU A 212 26.90 3.58 -16.35
C LEU A 212 27.03 2.11 -16.76
N HIS A 213 26.85 1.80 -18.06
CA HIS A 213 27.04 0.47 -18.65
C HIS A 213 26.38 -0.66 -17.84
N THR A 214 25.21 -0.37 -17.27
CA THR A 214 24.49 -1.27 -16.37
C THR A 214 23.08 -1.46 -16.91
N LYS A 215 22.67 -2.73 -17.01
CA LYS A 215 21.30 -3.11 -17.33
C LYS A 215 20.47 -3.25 -16.07
N VAL A 216 19.23 -2.79 -16.13
CA VAL A 216 18.28 -2.85 -15.02
C VAL A 216 16.93 -3.34 -15.52
N VAL A 217 16.26 -4.17 -14.72
CA VAL A 217 14.88 -4.58 -15.00
C VAL A 217 13.95 -3.58 -14.31
N THR A 218 13.27 -2.74 -15.10
CA THR A 218 12.51 -1.60 -14.59
C THR A 218 11.45 -1.14 -15.60
N ASP A 219 10.71 -0.08 -15.27
CA ASP A 219 9.87 0.65 -16.22
C ASP A 219 10.57 1.96 -16.61
N GLU A 220 10.88 2.11 -17.90
CA GLU A 220 11.60 3.26 -18.45
C GLU A 220 10.97 4.59 -18.06
N LYS A 221 9.64 4.73 -18.16
CA LYS A 221 8.94 6.00 -17.96
C LYS A 221 8.92 6.39 -16.50
N TRP A 222 8.67 5.42 -15.62
CA TRP A 222 8.63 5.64 -14.18
C TRP A 222 10.01 5.92 -13.62
N LEU A 223 11.04 5.18 -14.05
CA LEU A 223 12.41 5.47 -13.63
C LEU A 223 12.88 6.82 -14.18
N GLN A 224 12.57 7.16 -15.44
CA GLN A 224 12.85 8.48 -16.00
C GLN A 224 12.21 9.59 -15.16
N PHE A 225 10.96 9.42 -14.73
CA PHE A 225 10.30 10.39 -13.84
C PHE A 225 11.08 10.58 -12.53
N VAL A 226 11.54 9.50 -11.89
CA VAL A 226 12.35 9.59 -10.66
C VAL A 226 13.63 10.37 -10.92
N LEU A 227 14.36 10.05 -12.00
CA LEU A 227 15.60 10.72 -12.35
C LEU A 227 15.39 12.20 -12.64
N GLU A 228 14.33 12.55 -13.37
CA GLU A 228 14.00 13.95 -13.66
C GLU A 228 13.67 14.74 -12.39
N GLN A 229 12.97 14.14 -11.41
CA GLN A 229 12.69 14.78 -10.13
C GLN A 229 13.97 14.99 -9.31
N VAL A 230 14.85 13.99 -9.26
CA VAL A 230 16.11 14.08 -8.52
C VAL A 230 17.04 15.13 -9.15
N ILE A 231 17.20 15.11 -10.48
CA ILE A 231 18.01 16.10 -11.21
C ILE A 231 17.43 17.50 -11.07
N SER A 232 16.11 17.65 -11.12
CA SER A 232 15.45 18.94 -10.91
C SER A 232 15.70 19.49 -9.50
N ASN A 233 15.71 18.62 -8.48
CA ASN A 233 16.04 19.04 -7.11
C ASN A 233 17.51 19.44 -6.99
N ALA A 234 18.44 18.65 -7.52
CA ALA A 234 19.86 18.99 -7.56
C ALA A 234 20.08 20.36 -8.22
N LEU A 235 19.51 20.58 -9.41
CA LEU A 235 19.59 21.86 -10.11
C LEU A 235 18.94 23.00 -9.32
N LYS A 236 17.83 22.75 -8.61
CA LYS A 236 17.15 23.78 -7.82
C LYS A 236 18.04 24.26 -6.67
N TYR A 237 18.68 23.33 -5.95
CA TYR A 237 19.38 23.60 -4.69
C TYR A 237 20.89 23.82 -4.83
N THR A 238 21.44 23.67 -6.04
CA THR A 238 22.81 24.07 -6.37
C THR A 238 22.83 25.42 -7.10
N GLU A 239 23.42 26.43 -6.47
CA GLU A 239 23.62 27.76 -7.09
C GLU A 239 24.88 27.80 -7.96
N ALA A 240 25.98 27.21 -7.48
CA ALA A 240 27.24 27.08 -8.18
C ALA A 240 27.91 25.74 -7.84
N GLY A 241 28.75 25.24 -8.75
CA GLY A 241 29.47 23.98 -8.57
C GLY A 241 29.10 22.93 -9.61
N ARG A 242 28.82 21.70 -9.16
CA ARG A 242 28.62 20.56 -10.07
C ARG A 242 27.56 19.58 -9.61
N ILE A 243 27.04 18.84 -10.57
CA ILE A 243 26.20 17.66 -10.36
C ILE A 243 26.92 16.47 -11.01
N THR A 244 27.15 15.42 -10.23
CA THR A 244 27.79 14.17 -10.65
C THR A 244 26.76 13.07 -10.72
N ILE A 245 26.77 12.29 -11.80
CA ILE A 245 25.95 11.09 -11.97
C ILE A 245 26.87 9.93 -12.31
N GLU A 246 26.91 8.93 -11.43
CA GLU A 246 27.82 7.78 -11.53
C GLU A 246 27.21 6.52 -10.90
N MET A 247 27.73 5.36 -11.27
CA MET A 247 27.48 4.10 -10.55
C MET A 247 28.51 3.93 -9.44
N GLU A 248 28.04 3.57 -8.26
CA GLU A 248 28.85 3.06 -7.16
C GLU A 248 28.52 1.58 -6.92
N ASN A 249 29.53 0.77 -6.62
CA ASN A 249 29.32 -0.60 -6.17
C ASN A 249 29.18 -0.59 -4.64
N GLU A 250 28.08 -1.11 -4.14
CA GLU A 250 27.86 -1.32 -2.71
C GLU A 250 27.91 -2.82 -2.42
N THR A 251 28.88 -3.22 -1.60
CA THR A 251 29.03 -4.61 -1.15
C THR A 251 28.17 -4.82 0.10
N ASP A 252 27.00 -5.44 -0.05
CA ASP A 252 26.14 -5.81 1.08
C ASP A 252 26.26 -7.32 1.30
N GLY A 253 27.37 -7.75 1.88
CA GLY A 253 27.69 -9.17 2.08
C GLY A 253 28.25 -9.85 0.82
N ALA A 254 27.50 -10.80 0.24
CA ALA A 254 27.97 -11.73 -0.79
C ALA A 254 27.71 -11.32 -2.25
N GLU A 255 26.96 -10.24 -2.48
CA GLU A 255 26.62 -9.76 -3.82
C GLU A 255 26.98 -8.28 -3.96
N ASP A 256 27.70 -7.95 -5.04
CA ASP A 256 27.89 -6.57 -5.46
C ASP A 256 26.58 -6.03 -6.02
N ARG A 257 26.08 -4.93 -5.44
CA ARG A 257 24.89 -4.25 -5.95
C ARG A 257 25.26 -2.92 -6.56
N ALA A 258 24.79 -2.71 -7.78
CA ALA A 258 25.00 -1.49 -8.52
C ALA A 258 24.06 -0.39 -7.99
N VAL A 259 24.62 0.71 -7.51
CA VAL A 259 23.88 1.85 -6.94
C VAL A 259 24.10 3.06 -7.83
N LEU A 260 23.00 3.60 -8.38
CA LEU A 260 23.05 4.86 -9.11
C LEU A 260 23.11 6.03 -8.11
N CYS A 261 24.15 6.83 -8.19
CA CYS A 261 24.36 7.99 -7.34
C CYS A 261 24.22 9.29 -8.14
N ILE A 262 23.34 10.18 -7.67
CA ILE A 262 23.21 11.54 -8.17
C ILE A 262 23.62 12.48 -7.04
N ARG A 263 24.75 13.15 -7.22
CA ARG A 263 25.40 14.01 -6.22
C ARG A 263 25.40 15.45 -6.68
N ASP A 264 24.97 16.34 -5.82
CA ASP A 264 25.05 17.79 -6.04
C ASP A 264 25.97 18.45 -5.01
N THR A 265 26.45 19.65 -5.31
CA THR A 265 27.26 20.49 -4.40
C THR A 265 26.46 21.68 -3.86
N GLY A 266 25.15 21.52 -3.69
CA GLY A 266 24.26 22.58 -3.26
C GLY A 266 24.29 22.84 -1.75
N ILE A 267 23.25 23.53 -1.26
CA ILE A 267 23.12 23.93 0.15
C ILE A 267 23.05 22.75 1.14
N GLY A 268 22.78 21.55 0.63
CA GLY A 268 22.57 20.34 1.44
C GLY A 268 21.28 20.38 2.26
N ILE A 269 21.08 19.33 3.05
CA ILE A 269 19.89 19.12 3.88
C ILE A 269 20.35 18.94 5.34
N ALA A 270 19.61 19.56 6.26
CA ALA A 270 19.88 19.44 7.69
C ALA A 270 19.70 17.97 8.16
N PRO A 271 20.58 17.44 9.03
CA PRO A 271 20.51 16.05 9.48
C PRO A 271 19.15 15.64 10.07
N GLU A 272 18.45 16.58 10.71
CA GLU A 272 17.12 16.37 11.32
C GLU A 272 16.02 16.19 10.27
N ASP A 273 16.20 16.76 9.09
CA ASP A 273 15.24 16.70 7.99
C ASP A 273 15.42 15.43 7.13
N ILE A 274 16.63 14.85 7.09
CA ILE A 274 16.99 13.67 6.25
C ILE A 274 16.01 12.49 6.38
N PRO A 275 15.62 12.05 7.60
CA PRO A 275 14.71 10.91 7.73
C PRO A 275 13.33 11.17 7.09
N ARG A 276 12.98 12.45 6.93
CA ARG A 276 11.63 12.92 6.62
C ARG A 276 11.46 13.43 5.19
N ILE A 277 12.54 13.64 4.43
CA ILE A 277 12.47 14.25 3.09
C ILE A 277 11.62 13.46 2.07
N PHE A 278 11.37 12.19 2.35
CA PHE A 278 10.52 11.31 1.54
C PHE A 278 9.12 11.12 2.12
N GLU A 279 8.78 11.79 3.24
CA GLU A 279 7.43 11.80 3.80
C GLU A 279 6.49 12.64 2.93
N LYS A 280 5.24 12.22 2.82
CA LYS A 280 4.23 12.92 2.03
C LYS A 280 4.01 14.34 2.54
N GLY A 281 4.22 15.33 1.68
CA GLY A 281 3.96 16.73 1.98
C GLY A 281 5.00 17.38 2.90
N TYR A 282 6.13 16.70 3.14
CA TYR A 282 7.18 17.25 3.96
C TYR A 282 8.03 18.25 3.17
N THR A 283 8.16 19.44 3.73
CA THR A 283 9.05 20.49 3.25
C THR A 283 9.96 20.86 4.43
N GLY A 284 11.24 20.53 4.34
CA GLY A 284 12.23 20.83 5.38
C GLY A 284 12.33 22.32 5.70
N TYR A 285 13.19 22.69 6.64
CA TYR A 285 13.28 24.07 7.14
C TYR A 285 13.47 25.11 6.00
N ASN A 286 14.34 24.81 5.03
CA ASN A 286 14.59 25.65 3.85
C ASN A 286 13.41 25.72 2.87
N GLY A 287 12.57 24.67 2.83
CA GLY A 287 11.34 24.64 2.02
C GLY A 287 10.19 25.44 2.64
N ARG A 288 10.26 25.80 3.92
CA ARG A 288 9.26 26.67 4.58
C ARG A 288 9.49 28.15 4.27
N SER A 289 10.74 28.55 4.09
CA SER A 289 11.15 29.88 3.63
C SER A 289 10.79 30.09 2.15
N ASP A 290 11.00 29.04 1.35
CA ASP A 290 10.68 29.00 -0.07
C ASP A 290 9.30 28.32 -0.26
N LYS A 291 8.20 29.09 -0.13
CA LYS A 291 6.77 28.68 -0.22
C LYS A 291 6.34 27.90 -1.49
N LYS A 292 7.29 27.49 -2.33
CA LYS A 292 7.11 26.80 -3.62
C LYS A 292 7.32 25.29 -3.54
N ALA A 293 7.76 24.74 -2.40
CA ALA A 293 7.94 23.30 -2.24
C ALA A 293 6.63 22.63 -1.82
N SER A 294 6.15 21.63 -2.57
CA SER A 294 4.94 20.85 -2.24
C SER A 294 5.24 19.66 -1.31
N GLY A 295 6.49 19.23 -1.22
CA GLY A 295 6.88 18.01 -0.49
C GLY A 295 6.38 16.71 -1.14
N ILE A 296 5.94 16.76 -2.40
CA ILE A 296 5.37 15.60 -3.10
C ILE A 296 6.43 14.87 -3.95
N GLY A 297 7.38 15.58 -4.56
CA GLY A 297 8.31 15.00 -5.55
C GLY A 297 9.14 13.82 -5.03
N LEU A 298 9.88 14.00 -3.93
CA LEU A 298 10.69 12.91 -3.35
C LEU A 298 9.84 11.78 -2.77
N TYR A 299 8.68 12.11 -2.19
CA TYR A 299 7.72 11.10 -1.74
C TYR A 299 7.27 10.19 -2.91
N LEU A 300 6.94 10.77 -4.07
CA LEU A 300 6.62 9.99 -5.27
C LEU A 300 7.82 9.15 -5.72
N CYS A 301 9.02 9.71 -5.71
CA CYS A 301 10.23 8.97 -6.05
C CYS A 301 10.40 7.71 -5.19
N ARG A 302 10.19 7.82 -3.87
CA ARG A 302 10.24 6.66 -2.96
C ARG A 302 9.20 5.61 -3.31
N ARG A 303 7.95 6.03 -3.55
CA ARG A 303 6.88 5.09 -3.92
C ARG A 303 7.13 4.41 -5.26
N ILE A 304 7.56 5.15 -6.27
CA ILE A 304 7.88 4.60 -7.58
C ILE A 304 9.01 3.58 -7.46
N CYS A 305 10.11 3.94 -6.81
CA CYS A 305 11.21 3.01 -6.59
C CYS A 305 10.73 1.75 -5.87
N SER A 306 9.95 1.87 -4.78
CA SER A 306 9.41 0.71 -4.07
C SER A 306 8.52 -0.18 -4.96
N ASN A 307 7.65 0.41 -5.79
CA ASN A 307 6.81 -0.35 -6.71
C ASN A 307 7.60 -1.06 -7.81
N LEU A 308 8.75 -0.50 -8.23
CA LEU A 308 9.68 -1.11 -9.18
C LEU A 308 10.65 -2.11 -8.54
N GLY A 309 10.56 -2.33 -7.22
CA GLY A 309 11.51 -3.18 -6.49
C GLY A 309 12.89 -2.54 -6.24
N HIS A 310 13.01 -1.22 -6.43
CA HIS A 310 14.22 -0.44 -6.17
C HIS A 310 14.14 0.28 -4.82
N THR A 311 15.30 0.69 -4.30
CA THR A 311 15.38 1.44 -3.04
C THR A 311 16.05 2.79 -3.26
N ILE A 312 15.42 3.88 -2.80
CA ILE A 312 15.98 5.22 -2.85
C ILE A 312 16.30 5.74 -1.45
N THR A 313 17.54 6.21 -1.26
CA THR A 313 18.04 6.80 -0.03
C THR A 313 18.73 8.14 -0.32
N ALA A 314 18.98 8.92 0.74
CA ALA A 314 19.63 10.21 0.63
C ALA A 314 20.65 10.39 1.75
N ASN A 315 21.84 10.86 1.39
CA ASN A 315 22.88 11.26 2.33
C ASN A 315 23.22 12.72 2.04
N SER A 316 23.23 13.57 3.06
CA SER A 316 23.56 14.98 2.88
C SER A 316 24.06 15.58 4.19
N SER A 317 24.83 16.64 4.07
CA SER A 317 25.19 17.52 5.17
C SER A 317 25.04 18.96 4.69
N LEU A 318 24.68 19.87 5.59
CA LEU A 318 24.63 21.30 5.31
C LEU A 318 25.92 21.78 4.62
N GLU A 319 25.75 22.61 3.60
CA GLU A 319 26.79 23.25 2.80
C GLU A 319 27.70 22.33 1.96
N ASN A 320 27.53 21.00 2.03
CA ASN A 320 28.29 20.04 1.20
C ASN A 320 27.42 19.30 0.17
N GLY A 321 26.20 19.78 -0.08
CA GLY A 321 25.27 19.20 -1.05
C GLY A 321 24.62 17.88 -0.61
N THR A 322 23.90 17.25 -1.54
CA THR A 322 23.13 16.03 -1.30
C THR A 322 23.53 14.93 -2.28
N VAL A 323 23.47 13.68 -1.81
CA VAL A 323 23.62 12.47 -2.62
C VAL A 323 22.32 11.70 -2.53
N ILE A 324 21.63 11.57 -3.66
CA ILE A 324 20.54 10.62 -3.81
C ILE A 324 21.12 9.31 -4.35
N ARG A 325 20.84 8.21 -3.67
CA ARG A 325 21.29 6.86 -4.04
C ARG A 325 20.07 6.03 -4.42
N ILE A 326 20.08 5.44 -5.61
CA ILE A 326 19.05 4.52 -6.09
C ILE A 326 19.70 3.15 -6.24
N ARG A 327 19.42 2.27 -5.29
CA ARG A 327 19.83 0.87 -5.34
C ARG A 327 18.86 0.12 -6.24
N MET A 328 19.37 -0.41 -7.34
CA MET A 328 18.60 -1.21 -8.27
C MET A 328 18.37 -2.58 -7.65
N GLY A 329 17.11 -2.95 -7.47
CA GLY A 329 16.72 -4.29 -7.05
C GLY A 329 16.18 -5.10 -8.22
N GLU A 330 16.12 -6.42 -8.05
CA GLU A 330 15.36 -7.27 -8.96
C GLU A 330 13.85 -7.05 -8.70
N PRO A 331 13.00 -6.93 -9.73
CA PRO A 331 11.57 -6.76 -9.52
C PRO A 331 11.04 -7.93 -8.71
N THR A 332 10.42 -7.65 -7.56
CA THR A 332 9.64 -8.66 -6.84
C THR A 332 8.51 -9.10 -7.75
N ARG A 333 8.52 -10.36 -8.18
CA ARG A 333 7.36 -11.01 -8.81
C ARG A 333 6.21 -10.97 -7.81
N CYS A 334 5.25 -10.06 -8.01
CA CYS A 334 3.95 -10.12 -7.34
C CYS A 334 3.11 -11.23 -7.96
#